data_AF-A0A7K5ICY1-F1
#
_entry.id   AF-A0A7K5ICY1-F1
#
_cell.length_a   1.000
_cell.length_b   1.000
_cell.length_c   1.000
_cell.angle_alpha   90.00
_cell.angle_beta   90.00
_cell.angle_gamma   90.00
#
_symmetry.space_group_name_H-M   'P 1'
#
loop_
_entity.id
_entity.type
_entity.pdbx_description
1 polymer ?
#
loop_
_entity_poly.entity_id
_entity_poly.type
_entity_poly.pdbx_seq_one_letter_code
_entity_poly.pdbx_strand_id
1 'polypeptide(L)'
;FIAEGNRRADLLTLPVQVLPNRIAQAKISHSFFHQNTRGLKRQFGLTSQQAANIITVCPDCQKHSFPSIAGGVNPRGLQSLQLWQTDVTHYPEFGTLKYVHSSIDTFSSTLFASCH
;
A
#
# COMPACT_ATOMS: atom_id res chain seq x y z
N PHE A 1 52.81 -30.73 18.59
CA PHE A 1 52.26 -29.54 19.27
C PHE A 1 51.84 -28.45 18.28
N ILE A 2 52.71 -28.04 17.34
CA ILE A 2 52.40 -27.00 16.34
C ILE A 2 51.25 -27.37 15.38
N ALA A 3 51.14 -28.63 14.95
CA ALA A 3 50.07 -29.04 14.02
C ALA A 3 48.65 -28.96 14.62
N GLU A 4 48.50 -29.22 15.92
CA GLU A 4 47.19 -29.11 16.62
C GLU A 4 46.84 -27.66 16.91
N GLY A 5 47.85 -26.84 17.26
CA GLY A 5 47.70 -25.38 17.40
C GLY A 5 47.29 -24.72 16.08
N ASN A 6 47.92 -25.10 14.97
CA ASN A 6 47.56 -24.60 13.64
C ASN A 6 46.17 -25.06 13.22
N ARG A 7 45.79 -26.31 13.49
CA ARG A 7 44.43 -26.79 13.20
C ARG A 7 43.37 -26.01 13.98
N ARG A 8 43.64 -25.67 15.25
CA ARG A 8 42.75 -24.82 16.06
C ARG A 8 42.73 -23.37 15.59
N ALA A 9 43.86 -22.81 15.18
CA ALA A 9 43.93 -21.49 14.56
C ALA A 9 43.13 -21.45 13.26
N ASP A 10 43.31 -22.46 12.39
CA ASP A 10 42.61 -22.61 11.12
C ASP A 10 41.09 -22.76 11.31
N LEU A 11 40.63 -23.48 12.35
CA LEU A 11 39.22 -23.58 12.71
C LEU A 11 38.62 -22.24 13.18
N LEU A 12 39.41 -21.38 13.80
CA LEU A 12 39.01 -20.03 14.24
C LEU A 12 39.13 -18.98 13.13
N THR A 13 39.94 -19.24 12.09
CA THR A 13 40.07 -18.43 10.88
C THR A 13 39.28 -18.95 9.69
N LEU A 14 38.56 -20.08 9.84
CA LEU A 14 37.47 -20.40 8.94
C LEU A 14 36.62 -19.13 8.84
N PRO A 15 36.25 -18.67 7.63
CA PRO A 15 35.32 -17.59 7.52
C PRO A 15 34.04 -18.10 8.15
N VAL A 16 33.84 -17.79 9.43
CA VAL A 16 32.50 -17.65 9.97
C VAL A 16 31.86 -16.76 8.94
N GLN A 17 30.95 -17.31 8.15
CA GLN A 17 30.11 -16.51 7.29
C GLN A 17 29.21 -15.70 8.23
N VAL A 18 29.80 -14.73 8.93
CA VAL A 18 29.13 -13.54 9.41
C VAL A 18 28.84 -12.74 8.14
N LEU A 19 28.05 -13.31 7.24
CA LEU A 19 27.21 -12.52 6.37
C LEU A 19 26.35 -11.76 7.37
N PRO A 20 26.64 -10.48 7.66
CA PRO A 20 25.89 -9.77 8.67
C PRO A 20 24.47 -9.80 8.13
N ASN A 21 23.54 -10.35 8.91
CA ASN A 21 22.21 -10.73 8.46
C ASN A 21 21.69 -9.68 7.46
N ARG A 22 21.59 -10.03 6.18
CA ARG A 22 21.38 -9.06 5.09
C ARG A 22 20.10 -8.23 5.33
N ILE A 23 19.12 -8.84 6.01
CA ILE A 23 17.90 -8.18 6.45
C ILE A 23 18.19 -7.14 7.54
N ALA A 24 19.04 -7.46 8.53
CA ALA A 24 19.45 -6.52 9.57
C ALA A 24 20.22 -5.32 8.98
N GLN A 25 21.14 -5.57 8.05
CA GLN A 25 21.82 -4.48 7.33
C GLN A 25 20.84 -3.61 6.53
N ALA A 26 19.92 -4.26 5.82
CA ALA A 26 18.89 -3.56 5.06
C ALA A 26 17.97 -2.70 5.95
N LYS A 27 17.64 -3.18 7.16
CA LYS A 27 16.88 -2.39 8.15
C LYS A 27 17.63 -1.14 8.58
N ILE A 28 18.93 -1.25 8.89
CA ILE A 28 19.77 -0.10 9.28
C ILE A 28 19.92 0.89 8.12
N SER A 29 20.18 0.39 6.90
CA SER A 29 20.27 1.22 5.70
C SER A 29 18.95 1.94 5.43
N HIS A 30 17.83 1.22 5.52
CA HIS A 30 16.50 1.79 5.33
C HIS A 30 16.14 2.82 6.41
N SER A 31 16.50 2.61 7.68
CA SER A 31 16.22 3.59 8.73
C SER A 31 16.96 4.92 8.54
N PHE A 32 18.09 4.91 7.83
CA PHE A 32 18.87 6.12 7.57
C PHE A 32 18.48 6.80 6.25
N PHE A 33 18.30 6.03 5.18
CA PHE A 33 18.11 6.55 3.82
C PHE A 33 16.68 6.42 3.28
N HIS A 34 15.78 5.72 3.97
CA HIS A 34 14.42 5.39 3.52
C HIS A 34 14.37 4.81 2.09
N GLN A 35 15.33 3.95 1.76
CA GLN A 35 15.45 3.32 0.44
C GLN A 35 14.17 2.57 0.05
N ASN A 36 13.74 2.70 -1.20
CA ASN A 36 12.56 1.99 -1.74
C ASN A 36 12.79 0.48 -1.92
N THR A 37 11.71 -0.27 -2.19
CA THR A 37 11.72 -1.73 -2.29
C THR A 37 12.72 -2.23 -3.34
N ARG A 38 12.81 -1.56 -4.49
CA ARG A 38 13.72 -1.95 -5.58
C ARG A 38 15.18 -1.77 -5.17
N GLY A 39 15.50 -0.69 -4.46
CA GLY A 39 16.83 -0.42 -3.92
C GLY A 39 17.27 -1.49 -2.94
N LEU A 40 16.41 -1.81 -1.95
CA LEU A 40 16.69 -2.84 -0.96
C LEU A 40 16.89 -4.24 -1.58
N LYS A 41 16.04 -4.61 -2.55
CA LYS A 41 16.20 -5.88 -3.28
C LYS A 41 17.53 -5.97 -4.00
N ARG A 42 17.91 -4.92 -4.74
CA ARG A 42 19.14 -4.92 -5.54
C ARG A 42 20.39 -4.89 -4.68
N GLN A 43 20.39 -4.08 -3.62
CA GLN A 43 21.57 -3.87 -2.77
C GLN A 43 21.84 -5.03 -1.82
N PHE A 44 20.78 -5.62 -1.24
CA PHE A 44 20.92 -6.65 -0.21
C PHE A 44 20.47 -8.04 -0.69
N GLY A 45 20.10 -8.19 -1.96
CA GLY A 45 19.64 -9.47 -2.52
C GLY A 45 18.38 -10.02 -1.87
N LEU A 46 17.48 -9.12 -1.42
CA LEU A 46 16.25 -9.49 -0.72
C LEU A 46 15.13 -9.92 -1.68
N THR A 47 14.21 -10.75 -1.19
CA THR A 47 12.95 -10.99 -1.89
C THR A 47 12.05 -9.76 -1.86
N SER A 48 11.07 -9.69 -2.78
CA SER A 48 10.07 -8.61 -2.76
C SER A 48 9.36 -8.50 -1.41
N GLN A 49 9.00 -9.65 -0.82
CA GLN A 49 8.31 -9.70 0.46
C GLN A 49 9.18 -9.16 1.60
N GLN A 50 10.45 -9.56 1.65
CA GLN A 50 11.38 -9.08 2.68
C GLN A 50 11.59 -7.57 2.60
N ALA A 51 11.81 -7.03 1.40
CA ALA A 51 11.98 -5.60 1.21
C ALA A 51 10.69 -4.82 1.53
N ALA A 52 9.52 -5.34 1.14
CA ALA A 52 8.23 -4.76 1.50
C ALA A 52 8.05 -4.71 3.02
N ASN A 53 8.33 -5.82 3.73
CA ASN A 53 8.21 -5.90 5.17
C ASN A 53 9.09 -4.89 5.92
N ILE A 54 10.29 -4.57 5.39
CA ILE A 54 11.17 -3.55 6.00
C ILE A 54 10.55 -2.16 5.90
N ILE A 55 9.93 -1.84 4.76
CA ILE A 55 9.32 -0.54 4.51
C ILE A 55 8.00 -0.42 5.27
N THR A 56 7.19 -1.48 5.32
CA THR A 56 5.88 -1.45 5.99
C THR A 56 5.99 -1.25 7.48
N VAL A 57 7.09 -1.64 8.14
CA VAL A 57 7.29 -1.40 9.58
C VAL A 57 7.94 -0.05 9.90
N CYS A 58 8.36 0.71 8.88
CA CYS A 58 9.04 1.99 9.05
C CYS A 58 8.02 3.11 9.33
N PRO A 59 8.01 3.73 10.53
CA PRO A 59 7.01 4.73 10.90
C PRO A 59 7.00 5.96 9.99
N ASP A 60 8.18 6.42 9.56
CA ASP A 60 8.29 7.59 8.69
C ASP A 60 7.82 7.30 7.28
N CYS A 61 8.03 6.08 6.77
CA CYS A 61 7.45 5.66 5.50
C CYS A 61 5.93 5.46 5.61
N GLN A 62 5.40 5.02 6.76
CA GLN A 62 3.96 4.89 6.99
C GLN A 62 3.24 6.24 7.03
N LYS A 63 3.85 7.30 7.58
CA LYS A 63 3.27 8.67 7.56
C LYS A 63 2.99 9.17 6.14
N HIS A 64 3.82 8.76 5.20
CA HIS A 64 3.69 9.08 3.77
C HIS A 64 3.03 7.96 2.97
N SER A 65 2.67 6.86 3.62
CA SER A 65 1.93 5.79 2.96
C SER A 65 0.53 6.29 2.71
N PHE A 66 0.10 6.18 1.46
CA PHE A 66 -1.32 6.35 1.17
C PHE A 66 -2.06 5.30 1.99
N PRO A 67 -3.13 5.69 2.71
CA PRO A 67 -3.98 4.69 3.34
C PRO A 67 -4.33 3.67 2.26
N SER A 68 -4.11 2.40 2.57
CA SER A 68 -4.73 1.33 1.78
C SER A 68 -6.21 1.66 1.81
N ILE A 69 -6.73 2.21 0.72
CA ILE A 69 -8.16 2.41 0.55
C ILE A 69 -8.68 0.98 0.55
N ALA A 70 -9.06 0.48 1.72
CA ALA A 70 -9.99 -0.62 1.80
C ALA A 70 -11.15 -0.16 0.93
N GLY A 71 -11.26 -0.73 -0.27
CA GLY A 71 -12.04 -0.20 -1.37
C GLY A 71 -13.43 0.18 -0.85
N GLY A 72 -13.65 1.47 -0.64
CA GLY A 72 -14.95 1.96 -0.19
C GLY A 72 -15.93 1.60 -1.27
N VAL A 73 -16.91 0.75 -0.95
CA VAL A 73 -18.00 0.44 -1.87
C VAL A 73 -19.12 1.45 -1.66
N ASN A 74 -19.74 1.89 -2.76
CA ASN A 74 -20.93 2.74 -2.67
C ASN A 74 -22.09 1.88 -2.11
N PRO A 75 -22.70 2.23 -0.96
CA PRO A 75 -23.80 1.45 -0.40
C PRO A 75 -25.00 1.39 -1.35
N ARG A 76 -25.71 0.27 -1.36
CA ARG A 76 -26.92 0.04 -2.15
C ARG A 76 -28.04 -0.51 -1.27
N GLY A 77 -29.28 -0.20 -1.64
CA GLY A 77 -30.47 -0.78 -1.04
C GLY A 77 -30.51 -2.30 -1.29
N LEU A 78 -31.12 -3.02 -0.34
CA LEU A 78 -31.43 -4.44 -0.41
C LEU A 78 -32.85 -4.70 -0.96
N GLN A 79 -33.71 -3.68 -0.98
CA GLN A 79 -35.05 -3.72 -1.55
C GLN A 79 -35.39 -2.39 -2.22
N SER A 80 -36.36 -2.42 -3.13
CA SER A 80 -36.86 -1.21 -3.79
C SER A 80 -37.35 -0.18 -2.77
N LEU A 81 -37.13 1.09 -3.06
CA LEU A 81 -37.51 2.23 -2.22
C LEU A 81 -36.76 2.33 -0.88
N GLN A 82 -35.71 1.54 -0.65
CA GLN A 82 -34.95 1.56 0.59
C GLN A 82 -33.85 2.63 0.63
N LEU A 83 -33.11 2.77 -0.47
CA LEU A 83 -31.96 3.69 -0.54
C LEU A 83 -31.92 4.37 -1.90
N TRP A 84 -32.01 5.69 -1.87
CA TRP A 84 -31.92 6.55 -3.03
C TRP A 84 -30.62 7.36 -3.00
N GLN A 85 -29.99 7.52 -4.16
CA GLN A 85 -28.88 8.44 -4.35
C GLN A 85 -29.36 9.63 -5.16
N THR A 86 -29.12 10.84 -4.66
CA THR A 86 -29.52 12.08 -5.32
C THR A 86 -28.30 12.92 -5.61
N ASP A 87 -28.20 13.41 -6.84
CA ASP A 87 -27.16 14.34 -7.27
C ASP A 87 -27.73 15.37 -8.24
N VAL A 88 -27.03 16.49 -8.40
CA VAL A 88 -27.39 17.57 -9.32
C VAL A 88 -26.37 17.66 -10.43
N THR A 89 -26.82 17.48 -11.66
CA THR A 89 -25.99 17.69 -12.85
C THR A 89 -26.37 18.98 -13.56
N HIS A 90 -25.38 19.61 -14.21
CA HIS A 90 -25.58 20.86 -14.92
C HIS A 90 -25.67 20.62 -16.43
N TYR A 91 -26.81 20.97 -17.02
CA TYR A 91 -27.09 20.85 -18.45
C TYR A 91 -27.42 22.24 -19.05
N PRO A 92 -26.42 22.97 -19.58
CA PRO A 92 -26.55 24.37 -19.99
C PRO A 92 -27.68 24.66 -20.98
N GLU A 93 -28.04 23.69 -21.84
CA GLU A 93 -29.05 23.80 -22.88
C GLU A 93 -30.46 24.06 -22.32
N PHE A 94 -30.69 23.79 -21.03
CA PHE A 94 -31.93 24.14 -20.33
C PHE A 94 -31.98 25.58 -19.80
N GLY A 95 -30.97 26.41 -20.09
CA GLY A 95 -31.00 27.84 -19.79
C GLY A 95 -31.07 28.11 -18.28
N THR A 96 -32.13 28.77 -17.80
CA THR A 96 -32.31 28.99 -16.35
C THR A 96 -32.58 27.69 -15.60
N LEU A 97 -33.12 26.67 -16.27
CA LEU A 97 -33.44 25.35 -15.71
C LEU A 97 -32.28 24.35 -15.81
N LYS A 98 -31.05 24.86 -15.94
CA LYS A 98 -29.82 24.08 -16.17
C LYS A 98 -29.44 23.14 -15.04
N TYR A 99 -30.04 23.28 -13.86
CA TYR A 99 -29.77 22.41 -12.72
C TYR A 99 -30.76 21.25 -12.73
N VAL A 100 -30.29 20.10 -13.21
CA VAL A 100 -31.07 18.87 -13.26
C VAL A 100 -30.82 18.08 -11.98
N HIS A 101 -31.84 18.01 -11.13
CA HIS A 101 -31.84 17.17 -9.95
C HIS A 101 -32.21 15.75 -10.38
N SER A 102 -31.36 14.77 -10.06
CA SER A 102 -31.57 13.37 -10.38
C SER A 102 -31.51 12.52 -9.12
N SER A 103 -32.48 11.62 -8.98
CA SER A 103 -32.54 10.65 -7.87
C SER A 103 -32.70 9.26 -8.46
N ILE A 104 -31.84 8.32 -8.04
CA ILE A 104 -31.88 6.93 -8.47
C ILE A 104 -32.08 6.00 -7.27
N ASP A 105 -33.04 5.08 -7.39
CA ASP A 105 -33.16 3.97 -6.46
C ASP A 105 -32.00 2.99 -6.68
N THR A 106 -31.18 2.79 -5.65
CA THR A 106 -29.93 2.02 -5.76
C THR A 106 -30.14 0.50 -5.87
N PHE A 107 -31.38 0.01 -5.69
CA PHE A 107 -31.75 -1.39 -5.83
C PHE A 107 -32.41 -1.66 -7.20
N SER A 108 -33.50 -0.95 -7.52
CA SER A 108 -34.31 -1.14 -8.73
C SER A 108 -33.77 -0.38 -9.95
N SER A 109 -32.82 0.54 -9.76
CA SER A 109 -32.31 1.44 -10.80
C SER A 109 -33.39 2.36 -11.41
N THR A 110 -34.49 2.60 -10.69
CA THR A 110 -35.53 3.56 -11.10
C THR A 110 -34.99 4.98 -10.97
N LEU A 111 -35.09 5.77 -12.04
CA LEU A 111 -34.61 7.15 -12.11
C LEU A 111 -35.79 8.14 -12.03
N PHE A 112 -35.62 9.19 -11.24
CA PHE A 112 -36.43 10.40 -11.26
C PHE A 112 -35.54 11.60 -11.57
N ALA A 113 -36.02 12.52 -12.41
CA ALA A 113 -35.30 13.75 -12.73
C ALA A 113 -36.25 14.95 -12.83
N SER A 114 -35.82 16.10 -12.30
CA SER A 114 -36.51 17.38 -12.40
C SER A 114 -35.54 18.51 -12.73
N CYS A 115 -36.01 19.47 -13.54
CA CYS A 115 -35.25 20.66 -13.90
C CYS A 115 -35.78 21.85 -13.08
N HIS A 116 -34.88 22.64 -12.50
CA HIS A 116 -35.19 23.78 -11.62
C HIS A 116 -34.48 25.05 -12.06
#